data_AF-A0A6A6GG79-F1
#
_entry.id   AF-A0A6A6GG79-F1
#
_cell.length_a   1.000
_cell.length_b   1.000
_cell.length_c   1.000
_cell.angle_alpha   90.00
_cell.angle_beta   90.00
_cell.angle_gamma   90.00
#
_symmetry.space_group_name_H-M   'P 1'
#
loop_
_entity.id
_entity.type
_entity.pdbx_description
1 polymer ?
#
loop_
_entity_poly.entity_id
_entity_poly.type
_entity_poly.pdbx_seq_one_letter_code
_entity_poly.pdbx_strand_id
1 'polypeptide(L)'
;MAVREASHAGSWYTASGSQLSSQLDGWLNDVKTPVKGIGQASSSAVSEDTLPVPGARVIIAPHAGYSYSGPAAAWAYKSWDLSEAKRVFLLGPSHHFYLTNAALSKCAQYETPLGNLTIDRATTEELHKTGAFTYMAKDVDEDEHSLEMHLPYIYKMLSKTFSNSSSFPPLVPIMVGNTSATTERSLGHVLAPYLADPSNAFVVSSDFAHWGTRFRYTYYVDASGQARSLRGGEKDLKEPAIHESIRQVDFECIDACETGKHQAWLDVLGETGNTVCGRHPIGVVMAGIEEVVGGSQGVKGDGKFKFVRYERSSLVKKVADSSVSYASAYAVL
;
A
#
# COMPACT_ATOMS: atom_id res chain seq x y z
N MET A 1 27.51 -1.39 -10.38
CA MET A 1 26.69 -0.76 -9.32
C MET A 1 25.94 -1.87 -8.59
N ALA A 2 25.58 -1.67 -7.32
CA ALA A 2 24.90 -2.71 -6.53
C ALA A 2 23.47 -2.98 -7.03
N VAL A 3 23.09 -4.24 -7.10
CA VAL A 3 21.72 -4.72 -7.40
C VAL A 3 21.15 -5.30 -6.12
N ARG A 4 19.90 -4.98 -5.77
CA ARG A 4 19.13 -5.66 -4.73
C ARG A 4 18.51 -6.90 -5.34
N GLU A 5 18.82 -8.08 -4.79
CA GLU A 5 18.29 -9.34 -5.27
C GLU A 5 16.79 -9.49 -4.93
N ALA A 6 16.11 -10.35 -5.69
CA ALA A 6 14.72 -10.75 -5.42
C ALA A 6 14.68 -11.80 -4.28
N SER A 7 15.09 -11.39 -3.07
CA SER A 7 15.36 -12.27 -1.92
C SER A 7 14.16 -13.08 -1.43
N HIS A 8 12.93 -12.64 -1.72
CA HIS A 8 11.69 -13.31 -1.33
C HIS A 8 11.06 -14.16 -2.46
N ALA A 9 11.66 -14.15 -3.65
CA ALA A 9 11.25 -15.00 -4.76
C ALA A 9 11.40 -16.50 -4.39
N GLY A 10 10.42 -17.30 -4.76
CA GLY A 10 10.37 -18.74 -4.45
C GLY A 10 9.71 -19.08 -3.11
N SER A 11 9.43 -18.09 -2.25
CA SER A 11 8.73 -18.29 -0.98
C SER A 11 7.45 -17.45 -0.87
N TRP A 12 7.52 -16.14 -1.14
CA TRP A 12 6.36 -15.24 -1.08
C TRP A 12 5.60 -15.16 -2.42
N TYR A 13 6.32 -15.40 -3.51
CA TYR A 13 5.81 -15.44 -4.88
C TYR A 13 6.68 -16.40 -5.71
N THR A 14 6.21 -16.87 -6.86
CA THR A 14 7.01 -17.83 -7.66
C THR A 14 8.27 -17.17 -8.23
N ALA A 15 9.41 -17.87 -8.14
CA ALA A 15 10.67 -17.44 -8.76
C ALA A 15 10.70 -17.69 -10.28
N SER A 16 9.75 -18.44 -10.83
CA SER A 16 9.65 -18.66 -12.27
C SER A 16 9.03 -17.46 -12.96
N GLY A 17 9.82 -16.71 -13.72
CA GLY A 17 9.36 -15.51 -14.42
C GLY A 17 8.15 -15.73 -15.33
N SER A 18 8.09 -16.86 -16.05
CA SER A 18 6.94 -17.18 -16.91
C SER A 18 5.68 -17.46 -16.09
N GLN A 19 5.78 -18.26 -15.03
CA GLN A 19 4.65 -18.54 -14.14
C GLN A 19 4.17 -17.27 -13.43
N LEU A 20 5.10 -16.44 -12.93
CA LEU A 20 4.79 -15.18 -12.27
C LEU A 20 4.05 -14.24 -13.22
N SER A 21 4.55 -14.09 -14.44
CA SER A 21 3.91 -13.26 -15.47
C SER A 21 2.49 -13.72 -15.76
N SER A 22 2.26 -15.04 -15.91
CA SER A 22 0.93 -15.61 -16.13
C SER A 22 -0.02 -15.45 -14.94
N GLN A 23 0.47 -15.58 -13.70
CA GLN A 23 -0.33 -15.35 -12.50
C GLN A 23 -0.81 -13.89 -12.43
N LEU A 24 0.12 -12.94 -12.63
CA LEU A 24 -0.19 -11.51 -12.64
C LEU A 24 -1.17 -11.15 -13.76
N ASP A 25 -1.00 -11.70 -14.97
CA ASP A 25 -1.98 -11.52 -16.06
C ASP A 25 -3.36 -12.06 -15.68
N GLY A 26 -3.43 -13.26 -15.09
CA GLY A 26 -4.68 -13.85 -14.63
C GLY A 26 -5.43 -12.93 -13.68
N TRP A 27 -4.77 -12.51 -12.59
CA TRP A 27 -5.37 -11.62 -11.61
C TRP A 27 -5.76 -10.25 -12.19
N LEU A 28 -4.92 -9.66 -13.04
CA LEU A 28 -5.24 -8.39 -13.73
C LEU A 28 -6.40 -8.53 -14.72
N ASN A 29 -6.62 -9.71 -15.30
CA ASN A 29 -7.74 -9.99 -16.20
C ASN A 29 -9.04 -10.29 -15.44
N ASP A 30 -8.94 -10.77 -14.20
CA ASP A 30 -10.09 -11.07 -13.35
C ASP A 30 -10.74 -9.81 -12.76
N VAL A 31 -10.05 -8.66 -12.76
CA VAL A 31 -10.65 -7.37 -12.44
C VAL A 31 -11.64 -6.97 -13.54
N LYS A 32 -12.94 -7.05 -13.26
CA LYS A 32 -14.04 -6.72 -14.19
C LYS A 32 -14.60 -5.34 -13.91
N THR A 33 -14.94 -4.61 -14.98
CA THR A 33 -15.68 -3.36 -14.90
C THR A 33 -17.21 -3.61 -14.85
N PRO A 34 -18.00 -2.71 -14.23
CA PRO A 34 -17.55 -1.53 -13.49
C PRO A 34 -16.83 -1.89 -12.18
N VAL A 35 -15.72 -1.22 -11.88
CA VAL A 35 -15.05 -1.29 -10.58
C VAL A 35 -15.75 -0.32 -9.63
N LYS A 36 -16.34 -0.85 -8.55
CA LYS A 36 -17.15 -0.07 -7.60
C LYS A 36 -16.37 0.28 -6.34
N GLY A 37 -16.67 1.45 -5.80
CA GLY A 37 -16.19 1.84 -4.47
C GLY A 37 -16.76 0.92 -3.37
N ILE A 38 -16.03 0.76 -2.28
CA ILE A 38 -16.48 -0.06 -1.14
C ILE A 38 -16.61 0.73 0.16
N GLY A 39 -15.87 1.82 0.33
CA GLY A 39 -15.96 2.67 1.53
C GLY A 39 -17.25 3.47 1.58
N GLN A 40 -17.53 4.09 2.72
CA GLN A 40 -18.76 4.84 2.94
C GLN A 40 -18.93 5.97 1.92
N ALA A 41 -17.85 6.69 1.59
CA ALA A 41 -17.90 7.77 0.59
C ALA A 41 -17.89 7.21 -0.84
N SER A 42 -17.04 6.21 -1.12
CA SER A 42 -16.86 5.71 -2.48
C SER A 42 -17.97 4.76 -2.96
N SER A 43 -18.65 4.03 -2.07
CA SER A 43 -19.65 3.02 -2.44
C SER A 43 -20.86 3.55 -3.21
N SER A 44 -21.18 4.84 -3.06
CA SER A 44 -22.25 5.52 -3.80
C SER A 44 -21.75 6.40 -4.94
N ALA A 45 -20.46 6.77 -4.94
CA ALA A 45 -19.89 7.77 -5.83
C ALA A 45 -18.94 7.19 -6.90
N VAL A 46 -18.43 5.97 -6.71
CA VAL A 46 -17.40 5.36 -7.57
C VAL A 46 -17.97 4.16 -8.31
N SER A 47 -17.98 4.26 -9.64
CA SER A 47 -18.28 3.18 -10.57
C SER A 47 -17.45 3.41 -11.83
N GLU A 48 -16.28 2.79 -11.90
CA GLU A 48 -15.32 2.99 -12.98
C GLU A 48 -15.54 1.98 -14.10
N ASP A 49 -16.06 2.45 -15.23
CA ASP A 49 -16.33 1.62 -16.41
C ASP A 49 -15.09 1.40 -17.29
N THR A 50 -14.05 2.22 -17.11
CA THR A 50 -12.81 2.18 -17.88
C THR A 50 -11.60 2.04 -16.95
N LEU A 51 -10.64 1.19 -17.35
CA LEU A 51 -9.39 0.96 -16.63
C LEU A 51 -8.18 1.10 -17.58
N PRO A 52 -7.06 1.69 -17.14
CA PRO A 52 -6.86 2.30 -15.81
C PRO A 52 -7.76 3.53 -15.61
N VAL A 53 -7.96 3.92 -14.34
CA VAL A 53 -8.80 5.08 -14.02
C VAL A 53 -8.02 6.33 -14.40
N PRO A 54 -8.50 7.20 -15.31
CA PRO A 54 -7.73 8.33 -15.80
C PRO A 54 -7.22 9.23 -14.66
N GLY A 55 -5.90 9.45 -14.61
CA GLY A 55 -5.26 10.27 -13.58
C GLY A 55 -5.12 9.62 -12.20
N ALA A 56 -5.49 8.34 -12.04
CA ALA A 56 -5.28 7.60 -10.80
C ALA A 56 -3.80 7.21 -10.64
N ARG A 57 -2.98 8.18 -10.23
CA ARG A 57 -1.51 8.04 -10.15
C ARG A 57 -1.02 7.47 -8.82
N VAL A 58 -1.84 7.47 -7.78
CA VAL A 58 -1.50 6.94 -6.44
C VAL A 58 -2.36 5.73 -6.15
N ILE A 59 -1.76 4.63 -5.69
CA ILE A 59 -2.48 3.42 -5.27
C ILE A 59 -2.06 2.95 -3.89
N ILE A 60 -2.99 2.29 -3.19
CA ILE A 60 -2.70 1.45 -2.02
C ILE A 60 -2.91 0.00 -2.43
N ALA A 61 -1.94 -0.86 -2.15
CA ALA A 61 -2.03 -2.29 -2.42
C ALA A 61 -1.39 -3.12 -1.29
N PRO A 62 -1.88 -4.36 -1.06
CA PRO A 62 -1.35 -5.27 -0.05
C PRO A 62 0.03 -5.84 -0.43
N HIS A 63 0.76 -6.32 0.58
CA HIS A 63 2.10 -6.90 0.44
C HIS A 63 2.29 -8.26 1.12
N ALA A 64 1.21 -8.96 1.49
CA ALA A 64 1.33 -10.38 1.84
C ALA A 64 1.81 -11.24 0.64
N GLY A 65 2.12 -12.51 0.89
CA GLY A 65 2.48 -13.46 -0.17
C GLY A 65 1.38 -13.58 -1.24
N TYR A 66 1.78 -13.72 -2.51
CA TYR A 66 0.89 -13.59 -3.67
C TYR A 66 -0.24 -14.61 -3.72
N SER A 67 -0.06 -15.79 -3.12
CA SER A 67 -1.14 -16.77 -2.97
C SER A 67 -2.32 -16.27 -2.14
N TYR A 68 -2.13 -15.23 -1.32
CA TYR A 68 -3.16 -14.63 -0.49
C TYR A 68 -3.63 -13.28 -1.05
N SER A 69 -2.71 -12.33 -1.24
CA SER A 69 -3.05 -10.93 -1.53
C SER A 69 -2.88 -10.54 -3.00
N GLY A 70 -2.27 -11.39 -3.83
CA GLY A 70 -2.06 -11.12 -5.26
C GLY A 70 -3.35 -10.74 -5.98
N PRO A 71 -4.44 -11.53 -5.89
CA PRO A 71 -5.73 -11.18 -6.47
C PRO A 71 -6.28 -9.83 -6.00
N ALA A 72 -6.14 -9.51 -4.70
CA ALA A 72 -6.59 -8.23 -4.17
C ALA A 72 -5.76 -7.06 -4.74
N ALA A 73 -4.42 -7.19 -4.77
CA ALA A 73 -3.51 -6.17 -5.30
C ALA A 73 -3.80 -5.82 -6.77
N ALA A 74 -4.21 -6.80 -7.59
CA ALA A 74 -4.59 -6.55 -8.98
C ALA A 74 -5.63 -5.44 -9.15
N TRP A 75 -6.56 -5.26 -8.20
CA TRP A 75 -7.56 -4.19 -8.27
C TRP A 75 -6.93 -2.79 -8.22
N ALA A 76 -5.95 -2.58 -7.35
CA ALA A 76 -5.20 -1.33 -7.27
C ALA A 76 -4.38 -1.11 -8.56
N TYR A 77 -3.61 -2.12 -8.96
CA TYR A 77 -2.75 -2.03 -10.15
C TYR A 77 -3.53 -1.86 -11.46
N LYS A 78 -4.73 -2.44 -11.57
CA LYS A 78 -5.57 -2.25 -12.75
C LYS A 78 -6.18 -0.85 -12.82
N SER A 79 -6.42 -0.22 -11.68
CA SER A 79 -6.84 1.20 -11.60
C SER A 79 -5.69 2.18 -11.86
N TRP A 80 -4.44 1.76 -11.70
CA TRP A 80 -3.26 2.63 -11.73
C TRP A 80 -2.94 3.15 -13.13
N ASP A 81 -3.05 4.47 -13.32
CA ASP A 81 -2.73 5.14 -14.57
C ASP A 81 -1.25 5.53 -14.64
N LEU A 82 -0.56 4.94 -15.60
CA LEU A 82 0.88 5.12 -15.86
C LEU A 82 1.16 5.82 -17.19
N SER A 83 0.11 6.28 -17.90
CA SER A 83 0.25 6.84 -19.26
C SER A 83 1.25 8.00 -19.34
N GLU A 84 1.31 8.84 -18.31
CA GLU A 84 2.21 9.99 -18.21
C GLU A 84 3.42 9.75 -17.29
N ALA A 85 3.56 8.55 -16.73
CA ALA A 85 4.56 8.29 -15.70
C ALA A 85 5.99 8.38 -16.27
N LYS A 86 6.82 9.16 -15.59
CA LYS A 86 8.27 9.30 -15.79
C LYS A 86 9.07 8.87 -14.57
N ARG A 87 8.41 8.66 -13.42
CA ARG A 87 9.00 8.11 -12.20
C ARG A 87 7.94 7.40 -11.36
N VAL A 88 8.32 6.32 -10.70
CA VAL A 88 7.47 5.59 -9.76
C VAL A 88 8.06 5.70 -8.35
N PHE A 89 7.28 6.18 -7.40
CA PHE A 89 7.60 6.12 -5.98
C PHE A 89 6.95 4.89 -5.36
N LEU A 90 7.69 4.18 -4.53
CA LEU A 90 7.20 3.02 -3.81
C LEU A 90 7.50 3.20 -2.32
N LEU A 91 6.44 3.38 -1.53
CA LEU A 91 6.53 3.55 -0.09
C LEU A 91 6.05 2.29 0.59
N GLY A 92 6.84 1.73 1.51
CA GLY A 92 6.43 0.57 2.30
C GLY A 92 6.94 0.63 3.73
N PRO A 93 6.24 -0.03 4.67
CA PRO A 93 6.65 -0.04 6.07
C PRO A 93 7.94 -0.86 6.27
N SER A 94 8.66 -0.60 7.36
CA SER A 94 9.71 -1.51 7.82
C SER A 94 9.19 -2.51 8.85
N HIS A 95 9.46 -3.80 8.63
CA HIS A 95 9.12 -4.90 9.53
C HIS A 95 10.31 -5.37 10.36
N HIS A 96 11.52 -5.29 9.80
CA HIS A 96 12.73 -5.89 10.38
C HIS A 96 13.70 -4.86 10.96
N PHE A 97 13.68 -3.63 10.42
CA PHE A 97 14.63 -2.59 10.78
C PHE A 97 13.96 -1.47 11.56
N TYR A 98 14.43 -1.22 12.78
CA TYR A 98 13.91 -0.11 13.56
C TYR A 98 14.44 1.22 13.03
N LEU A 99 13.54 2.03 12.49
CA LEU A 99 13.77 3.43 12.17
C LEU A 99 12.54 4.27 12.54
N THR A 100 12.77 5.52 12.89
CA THR A 100 11.71 6.48 13.29
C THR A 100 11.43 7.52 12.20
N ASN A 101 12.07 7.41 11.05
CA ASN A 101 11.93 8.28 9.87
C ASN A 101 11.73 7.41 8.62
N ALA A 102 12.30 7.82 7.48
CA ALA A 102 12.32 7.03 6.26
C ALA A 102 13.75 6.76 5.76
N ALA A 103 13.92 5.67 5.03
CA ALA A 103 15.19 5.25 4.44
C ALA A 103 15.04 4.98 2.94
N LEU A 104 16.11 5.26 2.20
CA LEU A 104 16.21 5.13 0.75
C LEU A 104 17.17 4.01 0.40
N SER A 105 16.99 3.38 -0.76
CA SER A 105 17.98 2.42 -1.25
C SER A 105 19.28 3.13 -1.66
N LYS A 106 20.40 2.39 -1.70
CA LYS A 106 21.65 2.75 -2.39
C LYS A 106 21.88 1.94 -3.68
N CYS A 107 21.04 0.94 -3.94
CA CYS A 107 21.14 0.08 -5.12
C CYS A 107 20.82 0.87 -6.39
N ALA A 108 21.42 0.46 -7.49
CA ALA A 108 21.12 1.01 -8.82
C ALA A 108 19.94 0.30 -9.48
N GLN A 109 19.67 -0.94 -9.09
CA GLN A 109 18.55 -1.73 -9.61
C GLN A 109 17.98 -2.62 -8.52
N TYR A 110 16.68 -2.90 -8.63
CA TYR A 110 16.01 -3.97 -7.91
C TYR A 110 15.68 -5.10 -8.88
N GLU A 111 16.06 -6.31 -8.55
CA GLU A 111 15.76 -7.51 -9.34
C GLU A 111 14.33 -7.98 -9.13
N THR A 112 13.73 -8.54 -10.18
CA THR A 112 12.51 -9.34 -10.10
C THR A 112 12.63 -10.53 -11.05
N PRO A 113 11.88 -11.62 -10.88
CA PRO A 113 11.86 -12.72 -11.84
C PRO A 113 11.41 -12.33 -13.26
N LEU A 114 10.80 -11.15 -13.44
CA LEU A 114 10.37 -10.64 -14.75
C LEU A 114 11.45 -9.78 -15.44
N GLY A 115 12.41 -9.27 -14.67
CA GLY A 115 13.47 -8.35 -15.07
C GLY A 115 13.76 -7.29 -14.02
N ASN A 116 14.82 -6.53 -14.22
CA ASN A 116 15.29 -5.52 -13.26
C ASN A 116 14.53 -4.19 -13.43
N LEU A 117 14.26 -3.52 -12.31
CA LEU A 117 13.78 -2.14 -12.24
C LEU A 117 14.95 -1.22 -11.88
N THR A 118 15.16 -0.16 -12.68
CA THR A 118 16.21 0.84 -12.41
C THR A 118 15.79 1.77 -11.28
N ILE A 119 16.69 2.05 -10.35
CA ILE A 119 16.47 3.02 -9.26
C ILE A 119 16.88 4.42 -9.72
N ASP A 120 16.01 5.42 -9.47
CA ASP A 120 16.33 6.83 -9.69
C ASP A 120 17.26 7.34 -8.59
N ARG A 121 18.56 7.06 -8.78
CA ARG A 121 19.61 7.49 -7.84
C ARG A 121 19.64 9.00 -7.64
N ALA A 122 19.35 9.78 -8.69
CA ALA A 122 19.35 11.24 -8.60
C ALA A 122 18.28 11.73 -7.62
N THR A 123 17.04 11.23 -7.76
CA THR A 123 15.96 11.57 -6.83
C THR A 123 16.23 11.07 -5.41
N THR A 124 16.76 9.85 -5.24
CA THR A 124 17.14 9.39 -3.89
C THR A 124 18.27 10.21 -3.26
N GLU A 125 19.17 10.79 -4.06
CA GLU A 125 20.21 11.69 -3.55
C GLU A 125 19.64 13.06 -3.16
N GLU A 126 18.72 13.59 -3.96
CA GLU A 126 17.97 14.81 -3.66
C GLU A 126 17.18 14.68 -2.36
N LEU A 127 16.40 13.60 -2.21
CA LEU A 127 15.65 13.31 -0.99
C LEU A 127 16.57 13.16 0.22
N HIS A 128 17.70 12.46 0.09
CA HIS A 128 18.67 12.34 1.18
C HIS A 128 19.26 13.70 1.61
N LYS A 129 19.54 14.61 0.67
CA LYS A 129 20.08 15.95 0.96
C LYS A 129 19.16 16.83 1.80
N THR A 130 17.86 16.52 1.85
CA THR A 130 16.92 17.22 2.75
C THR A 130 17.19 16.94 4.24
N GLY A 131 17.94 15.87 4.55
CA GLY A 131 18.17 15.41 5.92
C GLY A 131 16.99 14.64 6.53
N ALA A 132 15.86 14.52 5.83
CA ALA A 132 14.69 13.78 6.30
C ALA A 132 14.80 12.25 6.10
N PHE A 133 15.72 11.82 5.22
CA PHE A 133 15.88 10.43 4.83
C PHE A 133 17.28 9.91 5.13
N THR A 134 17.35 8.65 5.55
CA THR A 134 18.62 7.91 5.69
C THR A 134 18.80 6.95 4.51
N TYR A 135 19.93 6.24 4.45
CA TYR A 135 20.12 5.16 3.48
C TYR A 135 20.09 3.80 4.16
N MET A 136 19.41 2.84 3.52
CA MET A 136 19.45 1.44 3.90
C MET A 136 20.81 0.82 3.57
N ALA A 137 21.28 -0.08 4.42
CA ALA A 137 22.29 -1.06 4.03
C ALA A 137 21.64 -2.10 3.09
N LYS A 138 22.42 -2.75 2.22
CA LYS A 138 21.89 -3.67 1.20
C LYS A 138 21.18 -4.87 1.84
N ASP A 139 21.73 -5.42 2.91
CA ASP A 139 21.14 -6.51 3.68
C ASP A 139 19.81 -6.10 4.33
N VAL A 140 19.72 -4.89 4.89
CA VAL A 140 18.46 -4.34 5.41
C VAL A 140 17.42 -4.17 4.31
N ASP A 141 17.84 -3.71 3.13
CA ASP A 141 16.98 -3.56 1.96
C ASP A 141 16.46 -4.93 1.48
N GLU A 142 17.32 -5.95 1.42
CA GLU A 142 16.99 -7.31 1.01
C GLU A 142 16.18 -8.11 2.04
N ASP A 143 16.29 -7.81 3.34
CA ASP A 143 15.49 -8.44 4.40
C ASP A 143 14.04 -7.92 4.42
N GLU A 144 13.79 -6.71 3.88
CA GLU A 144 12.45 -6.13 3.84
C GLU A 144 11.63 -6.63 2.64
N HIS A 145 10.44 -7.17 2.91
CA HIS A 145 9.53 -7.68 1.87
C HIS A 145 8.49 -6.65 1.42
N SER A 146 8.16 -5.63 2.24
CA SER A 146 7.06 -4.72 1.94
C SER A 146 7.24 -3.99 0.61
N LEU A 147 8.46 -3.57 0.28
CA LEU A 147 8.81 -2.98 -1.01
C LEU A 147 8.85 -4.05 -2.10
N GLU A 148 9.50 -5.19 -1.84
CA GLU A 148 9.69 -6.25 -2.83
C GLU A 148 8.39 -6.77 -3.41
N MET A 149 7.35 -6.83 -2.59
CA MET A 149 6.08 -7.42 -2.99
C MET A 149 5.33 -6.61 -4.06
N HIS A 150 5.72 -5.36 -4.28
CA HIS A 150 5.20 -4.53 -5.36
C HIS A 150 6.01 -4.62 -6.65
N LEU A 151 7.26 -5.10 -6.61
CA LEU A 151 8.16 -5.03 -7.76
C LEU A 151 7.69 -5.87 -8.96
N PRO A 152 7.22 -7.13 -8.80
CA PRO A 152 6.69 -7.88 -9.94
C PRO A 152 5.46 -7.22 -10.57
N TYR A 153 4.54 -6.70 -9.74
CA TYR A 153 3.36 -5.99 -10.24
C TYR A 153 3.73 -4.68 -10.96
N ILE A 154 4.66 -3.88 -10.40
CA ILE A 154 5.16 -2.67 -11.04
C ILE A 154 5.78 -3.03 -12.39
N TYR A 155 6.72 -3.99 -12.42
CA TYR A 155 7.34 -4.43 -13.67
C TYR A 155 6.29 -4.88 -14.69
N LYS A 156 5.29 -5.65 -14.24
CA LYS A 156 4.20 -6.11 -15.10
C LYS A 156 3.42 -4.94 -15.69
N MET A 157 3.00 -3.98 -14.88
CA MET A 157 2.25 -2.82 -15.36
C MET A 157 3.09 -1.95 -16.30
N LEU A 158 4.36 -1.73 -16.00
CA LEU A 158 5.29 -1.02 -16.88
C LEU A 158 5.44 -1.74 -18.24
N SER A 159 5.59 -3.06 -18.25
CA SER A 159 5.69 -3.86 -19.49
C SER A 159 4.44 -3.81 -20.36
N LYS A 160 3.28 -3.49 -19.76
CA LYS A 160 2.01 -3.36 -20.47
C LYS A 160 1.77 -1.95 -21.01
N THR A 161 2.45 -0.94 -20.45
CA THR A 161 2.25 0.48 -20.78
C THR A 161 3.36 1.01 -21.69
N PHE A 162 4.60 0.59 -21.46
CA PHE A 162 5.78 1.10 -22.16
C PHE A 162 6.30 0.08 -23.17
N SER A 163 6.87 0.58 -24.27
CA SER A 163 7.27 -0.24 -25.42
C SER A 163 8.41 -1.23 -25.12
N ASN A 164 9.30 -0.93 -24.17
CA ASN A 164 10.37 -1.82 -23.75
C ASN A 164 10.95 -1.39 -22.39
N SER A 165 11.77 -2.25 -21.77
CA SER A 165 12.32 -1.99 -20.43
C SER A 165 13.25 -0.77 -20.33
N SER A 166 13.83 -0.29 -21.44
CA SER A 166 14.67 0.92 -21.42
C SER A 166 13.87 2.22 -21.33
N SER A 167 12.56 2.17 -21.64
CA SER A 167 11.63 3.30 -21.47
C SER A 167 10.84 3.23 -20.16
N PHE A 168 11.13 2.26 -19.29
CA PHE A 168 10.48 2.17 -17.99
C PHE A 168 10.86 3.38 -17.11
N PRO A 169 9.87 4.04 -16.49
CA PRO A 169 10.10 4.98 -15.40
C PRO A 169 10.98 4.36 -14.31
N PRO A 170 12.05 5.05 -13.86
CA PRO A 170 12.84 4.56 -12.75
C PRO A 170 12.05 4.64 -11.43
N LEU A 171 12.45 3.79 -10.49
CA LEU A 171 11.82 3.60 -9.19
C LEU A 171 12.51 4.42 -8.10
N VAL A 172 11.75 4.98 -7.17
CA VAL A 172 12.22 5.59 -5.92
C VAL A 172 11.65 4.78 -4.74
N PRO A 173 12.39 3.78 -4.23
CA PRO A 173 11.97 2.99 -3.08
C PRO A 173 12.24 3.75 -1.78
N ILE A 174 11.22 3.83 -0.94
CA ILE A 174 11.21 4.53 0.34
C ILE A 174 10.67 3.58 1.40
N MET A 175 11.52 3.15 2.32
CA MET A 175 11.12 2.41 3.51
C MET A 175 10.72 3.42 4.58
N VAL A 176 9.51 3.32 5.11
CA VAL A 176 8.98 4.19 6.17
C VAL A 176 8.93 3.41 7.49
N GLY A 177 9.54 3.96 8.53
CA GLY A 177 9.59 3.32 9.83
C GLY A 177 8.36 3.50 10.70
N ASN A 178 8.49 3.04 11.95
CA ASN A 178 7.51 3.30 13.00
C ASN A 178 7.71 4.72 13.51
N THR A 179 6.90 5.65 13.00
CA THR A 179 7.14 7.09 13.14
C THR A 179 5.97 7.82 13.83
N SER A 180 6.00 9.15 13.82
CA SER A 180 5.02 10.02 14.49
C SER A 180 4.24 10.87 13.49
N ALA A 181 3.06 11.36 13.89
CA ALA A 181 2.25 12.29 13.09
C ALA A 181 3.06 13.51 12.59
N THR A 182 3.94 14.06 13.43
CA THR A 182 4.81 15.18 13.03
C THR A 182 5.78 14.78 11.93
N THR A 183 6.40 13.61 12.06
CA THR A 183 7.33 13.10 11.04
C THR A 183 6.62 12.73 9.74
N GLU A 184 5.41 12.17 9.83
CA GLU A 184 4.58 11.90 8.64
C GLU A 184 4.29 13.18 7.87
N ARG A 185 3.90 14.26 8.56
CA ARG A 185 3.72 15.58 7.92
C ARG A 185 5.01 16.14 7.35
N SER A 186 6.14 16.00 8.04
CA SER A 186 7.44 16.46 7.53
C SER A 186 7.87 15.69 6.27
N LEU A 187 7.67 14.37 6.23
CA LEU A 187 7.95 13.56 5.06
C LEU A 187 6.96 13.86 3.92
N GLY A 188 5.67 14.02 4.24
CA GLY A 188 4.63 14.43 3.31
C GLY A 188 4.96 15.77 2.64
N HIS A 189 5.42 16.75 3.42
CA HIS A 189 5.88 18.05 2.93
C HIS A 189 7.04 17.91 1.93
N VAL A 190 8.05 17.09 2.24
CA VAL A 190 9.17 16.83 1.33
C VAL A 190 8.71 16.13 0.05
N LEU A 191 7.69 15.27 0.12
CA LEU A 191 7.15 14.54 -1.03
C LEU A 191 6.09 15.31 -1.82
N ALA A 192 5.54 16.40 -1.28
CA ALA A 192 4.47 17.18 -1.90
C ALA A 192 4.81 17.69 -3.32
N PRO A 193 6.01 18.21 -3.61
CA PRO A 193 6.39 18.59 -4.98
C PRO A 193 6.34 17.41 -5.97
N TYR A 194 6.70 16.21 -5.52
CA TYR A 194 6.65 15.01 -6.36
C TYR A 194 5.21 14.51 -6.54
N LEU A 195 4.35 14.63 -5.53
CA LEU A 195 2.92 14.31 -5.64
C LEU A 195 2.19 15.26 -6.60
N ALA A 196 2.54 16.55 -6.58
CA ALA A 196 1.97 17.59 -7.45
C ALA A 196 2.35 17.43 -8.93
N ASP A 197 3.53 16.88 -9.23
CA ASP A 197 3.97 16.64 -10.61
C ASP A 197 3.17 15.48 -11.24
N PRO A 198 2.39 15.75 -12.32
CA PRO A 198 1.54 14.75 -12.96
C PRO A 198 2.31 13.60 -13.61
N SER A 199 3.63 13.72 -13.77
CA SER A 199 4.48 12.67 -14.33
C SER A 199 5.03 11.69 -13.28
N ASN A 200 4.68 11.86 -12.01
CA ASN A 200 5.03 10.89 -10.96
C ASN A 200 3.83 9.99 -10.63
N ALA A 201 4.11 8.71 -10.40
CA ALA A 201 3.15 7.73 -9.93
C ALA A 201 3.62 7.13 -8.59
N PHE A 202 2.69 6.73 -7.73
CA PHE A 202 2.97 6.30 -6.36
C PHE A 202 2.28 4.97 -6.04
N VAL A 203 3.03 4.08 -5.38
CA VAL A 203 2.53 2.85 -4.78
C VAL A 203 2.75 2.93 -3.28
N VAL A 204 1.69 2.77 -2.51
CA VAL A 204 1.70 2.74 -1.05
C VAL A 204 1.39 1.32 -0.60
N SER A 205 2.38 0.70 0.04
CA SER A 205 2.34 -0.69 0.44
C SER A 205 1.68 -0.84 1.81
N SER A 206 0.55 -1.55 1.88
CA SER A 206 -0.11 -1.84 3.15
C SER A 206 -1.07 -3.02 3.08
N ASP A 207 -0.88 -3.98 3.98
CA ASP A 207 -1.97 -4.82 4.49
C ASP A 207 -2.78 -4.04 5.57
N PHE A 208 -3.97 -4.55 5.89
CA PHE A 208 -4.88 -4.00 6.92
C PHE A 208 -4.81 -4.88 8.18
N ALA A 209 -5.90 -5.05 8.97
CA ALA A 209 -5.83 -5.74 10.26
C ALA A 209 -5.06 -7.07 10.23
N HIS A 210 -4.03 -7.17 11.07
CA HIS A 210 -3.39 -8.42 11.47
C HIS A 210 -4.06 -8.89 12.76
N TRP A 211 -5.16 -9.63 12.64
CA TRP A 211 -5.97 -10.05 13.78
C TRP A 211 -5.58 -11.44 14.28
N GLY A 212 -5.40 -11.56 15.59
CA GLY A 212 -5.20 -12.82 16.28
C GLY A 212 -4.22 -12.71 17.44
N THR A 213 -4.22 -13.72 18.30
CA THR A 213 -3.33 -13.80 19.46
C THR A 213 -1.84 -13.74 19.06
N ARG A 214 -1.47 -14.33 17.91
CA ARG A 214 -0.10 -14.27 17.37
C ARG A 214 0.38 -12.85 17.02
N PHE A 215 -0.54 -11.95 16.75
CA PHE A 215 -0.28 -10.54 16.47
C PHE A 215 -0.47 -9.65 17.70
N ARG A 216 -0.87 -10.23 18.83
CA ARG A 216 -1.23 -9.52 20.07
C ARG A 216 -2.35 -8.49 19.84
N TYR A 217 -3.22 -8.75 18.86
CA TYR A 217 -4.33 -7.88 18.51
C TYR A 217 -5.59 -8.72 18.33
N THR A 218 -6.47 -8.68 19.34
CA THR A 218 -7.75 -9.41 19.35
C THR A 218 -8.93 -8.48 19.63
N TYR A 219 -8.81 -7.24 19.12
CA TYR A 219 -9.85 -6.22 19.25
C TYR A 219 -11.17 -6.71 18.64
N TYR A 220 -12.26 -6.49 19.35
CA TYR A 220 -13.58 -6.93 18.98
C TYR A 220 -14.62 -5.91 19.45
N VAL A 221 -15.54 -5.59 18.55
CA VAL A 221 -16.69 -4.71 18.76
C VAL A 221 -17.93 -5.58 18.77
N ASP A 222 -18.70 -5.52 19.86
CA ASP A 222 -19.94 -6.28 19.98
C ASP A 222 -21.14 -5.57 19.33
N ALA A 223 -22.31 -6.22 19.35
CA ALA A 223 -23.52 -5.68 18.74
C ALA A 223 -24.02 -4.36 19.36
N SER A 224 -23.57 -4.02 20.57
CA SER A 224 -23.87 -2.73 21.23
C SER A 224 -22.89 -1.63 20.86
N GLY A 225 -21.84 -1.94 20.08
CA GLY A 225 -20.76 -1.01 19.77
C GLY A 225 -19.68 -0.97 20.84
N GLN A 226 -19.72 -1.85 21.85
CA GLN A 226 -18.70 -1.86 22.90
C GLN A 226 -17.45 -2.62 22.43
N ALA A 227 -16.30 -1.96 22.50
CA ALA A 227 -15.01 -2.54 22.14
C ALA A 227 -14.31 -3.22 23.32
N ARG A 228 -13.68 -4.37 23.07
CA ARG A 228 -12.79 -5.06 24.01
C ARG A 228 -11.78 -5.96 23.30
N SER A 229 -10.72 -6.35 23.98
CA SER A 229 -9.82 -7.41 23.50
C SER A 229 -10.31 -8.79 23.96
N LEU A 230 -10.41 -9.73 23.02
CA LEU A 230 -10.78 -11.12 23.33
C LEU A 230 -9.59 -11.88 23.94
N ARG A 231 -9.88 -12.75 24.90
CA ARG A 231 -8.90 -13.61 25.58
C ARG A 231 -8.99 -15.05 25.06
N GLY A 232 -7.86 -15.75 25.11
CA GLY A 232 -7.80 -17.17 24.75
C GLY A 232 -8.76 -17.99 25.61
N GLY A 233 -9.48 -18.92 24.98
CA GLY A 233 -10.45 -19.81 25.64
C GLY A 233 -11.85 -19.22 25.82
N GLU A 234 -12.09 -17.98 25.40
CA GLU A 234 -13.46 -17.45 25.31
C GLU A 234 -14.31 -18.27 24.31
N LYS A 235 -15.62 -18.36 24.59
CA LYS A 235 -16.57 -19.07 23.73
C LYS A 235 -16.67 -18.39 22.36
N ASP A 236 -16.98 -19.19 21.35
CA ASP A 236 -17.23 -18.72 19.98
C ASP A 236 -18.30 -17.61 19.98
N LEU A 237 -17.92 -16.43 19.48
CA LEU A 237 -18.80 -15.28 19.32
C LEU A 237 -19.44 -15.32 17.93
N LYS A 238 -20.77 -15.24 17.87
CA LYS A 238 -21.54 -15.34 16.61
C LYS A 238 -22.30 -14.07 16.23
N GLU A 239 -22.53 -13.17 17.18
CA GLU A 239 -23.38 -11.98 17.00
C GLU A 239 -22.71 -10.73 17.61
N PRO A 240 -21.90 -10.00 16.83
CA PRO A 240 -21.38 -10.36 15.50
C PRO A 240 -20.29 -11.44 15.58
N ALA A 241 -20.08 -12.17 14.47
CA ALA A 241 -18.91 -13.03 14.33
C ALA A 241 -17.63 -12.20 14.37
N ILE A 242 -16.52 -12.78 14.85
CA ILE A 242 -15.25 -12.05 15.00
C ILE A 242 -14.81 -11.41 13.68
N HIS A 243 -14.90 -12.14 12.57
CA HIS A 243 -14.55 -11.60 11.26
C HIS A 243 -15.38 -10.38 10.84
N GLU A 244 -16.64 -10.25 11.28
CA GLU A 244 -17.46 -9.06 11.00
C GLU A 244 -17.01 -7.86 11.82
N SER A 245 -16.58 -8.06 13.07
CA SER A 245 -15.94 -7.00 13.84
C SER A 245 -14.61 -6.57 13.20
N ILE A 246 -13.78 -7.50 12.72
CA ILE A 246 -12.55 -7.17 11.98
C ILE A 246 -12.89 -6.31 10.76
N ARG A 247 -13.88 -6.73 9.97
CA ARG A 247 -14.35 -5.98 8.81
C ARG A 247 -14.82 -4.59 9.20
N GLN A 248 -15.58 -4.45 10.28
CA GLN A 248 -16.04 -3.14 10.74
C GLN A 248 -14.85 -2.20 11.01
N VAL A 249 -13.86 -2.64 11.79
CA VAL A 249 -12.71 -1.81 12.16
C VAL A 249 -11.83 -1.48 10.95
N ASP A 250 -11.64 -2.42 10.01
CA ASP A 250 -10.95 -2.12 8.75
C ASP A 250 -11.72 -1.12 7.90
N PHE A 251 -13.05 -1.16 7.91
CA PHE A 251 -13.87 -0.18 7.20
C PHE A 251 -13.85 1.19 7.86
N GLU A 252 -13.78 1.29 9.19
CA GLU A 252 -13.55 2.55 9.90
C GLU A 252 -12.21 3.19 9.45
N CYS A 253 -11.16 2.37 9.29
CA CYS A 253 -9.87 2.80 8.74
C CYS A 253 -9.96 3.23 7.26
N ILE A 254 -10.65 2.45 6.42
CA ILE A 254 -10.91 2.78 5.02
C ILE A 254 -11.64 4.13 4.92
N ASP A 255 -12.72 4.31 5.66
CA ASP A 255 -13.55 5.50 5.63
C ASP A 255 -12.78 6.74 6.11
N ALA A 256 -11.91 6.57 7.12
CA ALA A 256 -10.98 7.62 7.53
C ALA A 256 -10.01 8.03 6.41
N CYS A 257 -9.46 7.07 5.66
CA CYS A 257 -8.64 7.35 4.47
C CYS A 257 -9.44 8.08 3.38
N GLU A 258 -10.68 7.66 3.12
CA GLU A 258 -11.54 8.27 2.09
C GLU A 258 -11.93 9.72 2.43
N THR A 259 -11.80 10.16 3.69
CA THR A 259 -12.00 11.58 4.03
C THR A 259 -10.95 12.49 3.39
N GLY A 260 -9.77 11.95 3.05
CA GLY A 260 -8.61 12.71 2.61
C GLY A 260 -7.93 13.52 3.72
N LYS A 261 -8.29 13.30 4.99
CA LYS A 261 -7.73 14.04 6.14
C LYS A 261 -6.75 13.19 6.92
N HIS A 262 -5.48 13.59 6.99
CA HIS A 262 -4.46 12.87 7.75
C HIS A 262 -4.84 12.72 9.22
N GLN A 263 -5.46 13.74 9.81
CA GLN A 263 -5.87 13.68 11.22
C GLN A 263 -6.97 12.62 11.46
N ALA A 264 -7.95 12.48 10.56
CA ALA A 264 -9.00 11.48 10.71
C ALA A 264 -8.43 10.05 10.68
N TRP A 265 -7.41 9.82 9.83
CA TRP A 265 -6.65 8.57 9.79
C TRP A 265 -5.93 8.27 11.11
N LEU A 266 -5.29 9.28 11.70
CA LEU A 266 -4.61 9.13 12.99
C LEU A 266 -5.58 8.88 14.14
N ASP A 267 -6.72 9.57 14.14
CA ASP A 267 -7.73 9.44 15.19
C ASP A 267 -8.28 8.01 15.24
N VAL A 268 -8.70 7.44 14.10
CA VAL A 268 -9.24 6.07 14.05
C VAL A 268 -8.20 5.02 14.44
N LEU A 269 -6.93 5.20 14.06
CA LEU A 269 -5.85 4.30 14.47
C LEU A 269 -5.57 4.39 15.98
N GLY A 270 -5.65 5.60 16.55
CA GLY A 270 -5.49 5.83 17.98
C GLY A 270 -6.64 5.22 18.80
N GLU A 271 -7.86 5.30 18.29
CA GLU A 271 -9.07 4.75 18.94
C GLU A 271 -9.13 3.23 18.88
N THR A 272 -8.87 2.65 17.72
CA THR A 272 -9.04 1.20 17.48
C THR A 272 -7.78 0.40 17.78
N GLY A 273 -6.60 1.02 17.67
CA GLY A 273 -5.32 0.33 17.67
C GLY A 273 -5.14 -0.62 16.48
N ASN A 274 -5.88 -0.42 15.38
CA ASN A 274 -5.86 -1.34 14.25
C ASN A 274 -4.43 -1.57 13.71
N THR A 275 -4.13 -2.81 13.37
CA THR A 275 -2.77 -3.28 13.05
C THR A 275 -2.45 -3.14 11.56
N VAL A 276 -2.87 -2.02 10.95
CA VAL A 276 -2.53 -1.65 9.57
C VAL A 276 -1.00 -1.46 9.48
N CYS A 277 -0.30 -2.35 8.78
CA CYS A 277 1.16 -2.37 8.76
C CYS A 277 1.73 -1.14 8.03
N GLY A 278 1.11 -0.71 6.92
CA GLY A 278 1.47 0.47 6.15
C GLY A 278 0.86 1.77 6.67
N ARG A 279 0.44 1.84 7.94
CA ARG A 279 -0.20 3.04 8.50
C ARG A 279 0.62 4.33 8.35
N HIS A 280 1.94 4.21 8.43
CA HIS A 280 2.86 5.32 8.30
C HIS A 280 3.08 5.71 6.84
N PRO A 281 3.37 4.80 5.89
CA PRO A 281 3.31 5.10 4.45
C PRO A 281 2.02 5.78 4.00
N ILE A 282 0.86 5.28 4.44
CA ILE A 282 -0.45 5.89 4.15
C ILE A 282 -0.51 7.30 4.74
N GLY A 283 -0.14 7.47 6.03
CA GLY A 283 -0.13 8.77 6.69
C GLY A 283 0.77 9.80 6.02
N VAL A 284 1.99 9.41 5.60
CA VAL A 284 2.93 10.26 4.84
C VAL A 284 2.30 10.75 3.54
N VAL A 285 1.69 9.84 2.76
CA VAL A 285 1.09 10.21 1.48
C VAL A 285 -0.16 11.07 1.67
N MET A 286 -1.01 10.75 2.65
CA MET A 286 -2.18 11.57 2.98
C MET A 286 -1.76 13.00 3.37
N ALA A 287 -0.75 13.15 4.23
CA ALA A 287 -0.25 14.47 4.63
C ALA A 287 0.35 15.25 3.44
N GLY A 288 1.08 14.58 2.55
CA GLY A 288 1.62 15.20 1.34
C GLY A 288 0.51 15.62 0.36
N ILE A 289 -0.53 14.81 0.21
CA ILE A 289 -1.69 15.14 -0.64
C ILE A 289 -2.46 16.34 -0.08
N GLU A 290 -2.68 16.41 1.23
CA GLU A 290 -3.34 17.56 1.87
C GLU A 290 -2.62 18.87 1.58
N GLU A 291 -1.28 18.86 1.58
CA GLU A 291 -0.48 20.03 1.23
C GLU A 291 -0.67 20.43 -0.24
N VAL A 292 -0.64 19.47 -1.15
CA VAL A 292 -0.84 19.70 -2.59
C VAL A 292 -2.25 20.24 -2.88
N VAL A 293 -3.28 19.65 -2.29
CA VAL A 293 -4.68 20.07 -2.49
C VAL A 293 -4.97 21.41 -1.80
N GLY A 294 -4.45 21.63 -0.59
CA GLY A 294 -4.61 22.90 0.16
C GLY A 294 -3.87 24.08 -0.47
N GLY A 295 -2.78 23.82 -1.20
CA GLY A 295 -1.92 24.82 -1.84
C GLY A 295 -2.42 25.42 -3.15
N SER A 296 -3.59 24.99 -3.67
CA SER A 296 -4.21 25.49 -4.92
C SER A 296 -3.41 25.27 -6.22
N GLN A 297 -2.37 24.44 -6.24
CA GLN A 297 -1.56 24.21 -7.45
C GLN A 297 -1.98 22.94 -8.19
N GLY A 298 -2.56 23.10 -9.39
CA GLY A 298 -2.45 22.13 -10.50
C GLY A 298 -3.14 20.76 -10.36
N VAL A 299 -3.84 20.50 -9.26
CA VAL A 299 -4.53 19.22 -8.99
C VAL A 299 -5.77 19.08 -9.88
N LYS A 300 -5.91 17.95 -10.58
CA LYS A 300 -7.07 17.58 -11.39
C LYS A 300 -8.10 16.76 -10.60
N GLY A 301 -7.68 16.10 -9.53
CA GLY A 301 -8.54 15.34 -8.63
C GLY A 301 -8.72 15.97 -7.25
N ASP A 302 -9.37 15.23 -6.34
CA ASP A 302 -9.55 15.63 -4.93
C ASP A 302 -8.50 15.00 -4.00
N GLY A 303 -7.61 14.16 -4.54
CA GLY A 303 -6.56 13.46 -3.79
C GLY A 303 -7.10 12.41 -2.80
N LYS A 304 -8.41 12.16 -2.77
CA LYS A 304 -9.00 11.21 -1.82
C LYS A 304 -8.82 9.80 -2.32
N PHE A 305 -8.45 8.91 -1.40
CA PHE A 305 -8.44 7.48 -1.70
C PHE A 305 -9.86 6.98 -1.92
N LYS A 306 -10.02 6.12 -2.93
CA LYS A 306 -11.24 5.39 -3.25
C LYS A 306 -10.92 3.91 -3.16
N PHE A 307 -11.43 3.25 -2.13
CA PHE A 307 -11.21 1.81 -1.97
C PHE A 307 -12.13 1.04 -2.90
N VAL A 308 -11.58 0.03 -3.58
CA VAL A 308 -12.28 -0.76 -4.61
C VAL A 308 -12.30 -2.26 -4.33
N ARG A 309 -11.49 -2.71 -3.37
CA ARG A 309 -11.45 -4.12 -2.98
C ARG A 309 -11.09 -4.28 -1.52
N TYR A 310 -11.74 -5.25 -0.88
CA TYR A 310 -11.41 -5.71 0.47
C TYR A 310 -11.53 -7.22 0.52
N GLU A 311 -10.50 -7.88 1.04
CA GLU A 311 -10.42 -9.33 1.21
C GLU A 311 -9.78 -9.67 2.56
N ARG A 312 -9.88 -10.93 2.97
CA ARG A 312 -9.28 -11.45 4.19
C ARG A 312 -8.65 -12.81 3.87
N SER A 313 -7.48 -13.09 4.47
CA SER A 313 -6.82 -14.40 4.32
C SER A 313 -7.71 -15.58 4.74
N SER A 314 -8.61 -15.34 5.70
CA SER A 314 -9.55 -16.31 6.25
C SER A 314 -10.65 -15.59 7.04
N LEU A 315 -11.78 -16.26 7.29
CA LEU A 315 -12.82 -15.78 8.19
C LEU A 315 -12.58 -16.34 9.60
N VAL A 316 -12.14 -15.48 10.51
CA VAL A 316 -11.93 -15.79 11.94
C VAL A 316 -13.26 -16.12 12.60
N LYS A 317 -13.40 -17.34 13.12
CA LYS A 317 -14.60 -17.82 13.83
C LYS A 317 -14.35 -18.02 15.32
N LYS A 318 -13.09 -18.25 15.70
CA LYS A 318 -12.66 -18.53 17.07
C LYS A 318 -11.46 -17.64 17.43
N VAL A 319 -11.26 -17.40 18.73
CA VAL A 319 -10.13 -16.58 19.22
C VAL A 319 -8.76 -17.22 18.92
N ALA A 320 -8.73 -18.54 18.74
CA ALA A 320 -7.52 -19.27 18.34
C ALA A 320 -7.18 -19.10 16.84
N ASP A 321 -8.12 -18.63 16.02
CA ASP A 321 -7.86 -18.35 14.61
C ASP A 321 -7.08 -17.03 14.46
N SER A 322 -6.57 -16.79 13.25
CA SER A 322 -6.00 -15.48 12.88
C SER A 322 -6.25 -15.18 11.41
N SER A 323 -6.25 -13.91 11.06
CA SER A 323 -6.37 -13.45 9.67
C SER A 323 -5.56 -12.19 9.43
N VAL A 324 -5.24 -11.94 8.17
CA VAL A 324 -4.77 -10.64 7.68
C VAL A 324 -5.79 -10.12 6.67
N SER A 325 -6.12 -8.83 6.75
CA SER A 325 -7.00 -8.15 5.81
C SER A 325 -6.20 -7.48 4.70
N TYR A 326 -6.78 -7.42 3.50
CA TYR A 326 -6.18 -6.81 2.31
C TYR A 326 -7.14 -5.81 1.72
N ALA A 327 -6.66 -4.63 1.36
CA ALA A 327 -7.47 -3.61 0.72
C ALA A 327 -6.71 -2.98 -0.45
N SER A 328 -7.46 -2.59 -1.47
CA SER A 328 -6.92 -1.94 -2.67
C SER A 328 -7.65 -0.63 -2.90
N ALA A 329 -6.89 0.42 -3.15
CA ALA A 329 -7.41 1.76 -3.41
C ALA A 329 -6.61 2.48 -4.48
N TYR A 330 -7.20 3.52 -5.03
CA TYR A 330 -6.52 4.49 -5.87
C TYR A 330 -6.92 5.91 -5.46
N ALA A 331 -6.11 6.91 -5.82
CA ALA A 331 -6.44 8.32 -5.69
C ALA A 331 -6.08 9.06 -6.98
N VAL A 332 -6.90 10.05 -7.32
CA VAL A 332 -6.67 10.96 -8.46
C VAL A 332 -6.12 12.27 -7.90
N LEU A 333 -4.94 12.65 -8.39
CA LEU A 333 -4.27 13.92 -8.10
C LEU A 333 -4.16 14.73 -9.38
#